data_AF-A0A7S4HXR8-F1
#
_entry.id   AF-A0A7S4HXR8-F1
#
_cell.length_a   1.000
_cell.length_b   1.000
_cell.length_c   1.000
_cell.angle_alpha   90.00
_cell.angle_beta   90.00
_cell.angle_gamma   90.00
#
_symmetry.space_group_name_H-M   'P 1'
#
loop_
_entity.id
_entity.type
_entity.pdbx_description
1 polymer ?
#
loop_
_entity_poly.entity_id
_entity_poly.type
_entity_poly.pdbx_seq_one_letter_code
_entity_poly.pdbx_strand_id
1 'polypeptide(L)'
;MIQHHGTDYSAEQWFRLQIDMIMESVCDLDTTVIVIPSQSDVHHPFCMYPQPRYELNHEALGKNLFFLNDPSTVTLNEHVTIGSTSIDILAHIASEEVVKFVFLT
;
A
#
# COMPACT_ATOMS: atom_id res chain seq x y z
N MET A 1 7.90 15.62 17.29
CA MET A 1 8.91 14.56 17.53
C MET A 1 8.25 13.49 18.37
N ILE A 2 7.74 12.43 17.76
CA ILE A 2 7.09 11.34 18.50
C ILE A 2 8.23 10.46 19.06
N GLN A 3 8.34 10.43 20.39
CA GLN A 3 9.27 9.56 21.10
C GLN A 3 8.62 8.19 21.26
N HIS A 4 9.09 7.17 20.54
CA HIS A 4 8.72 5.79 20.83
C HIS A 4 9.63 5.25 21.94
N HIS A 5 9.06 5.11 23.14
CA HIS A 5 9.54 4.15 24.14
C HIS A 5 9.64 2.78 23.44
N GLY A 6 10.81 2.13 23.59
CA GLY A 6 11.16 0.93 22.83
C GLY A 6 10.04 -0.10 22.79
N THR A 7 9.54 -0.39 21.59
CA THR A 7 8.66 -1.52 21.38
C THR A 7 9.53 -2.77 21.33
N ASP A 8 9.20 -3.81 22.09
CA ASP A 8 9.91 -5.10 22.04
C ASP A 8 9.85 -5.78 20.65
N TYR A 9 9.02 -5.27 19.75
CA TYR A 9 8.81 -5.77 18.40
C TYR A 9 9.67 -5.08 17.34
N SER A 10 10.21 -5.86 16.42
CA SER A 10 10.81 -5.38 15.16
C SER A 10 9.73 -4.82 14.22
N ALA A 11 10.15 -4.04 13.23
CA ALA A 11 9.21 -3.49 12.23
C ALA A 11 8.46 -4.60 11.47
N GLU A 12 9.12 -5.72 11.19
CA GLU A 12 8.51 -6.91 10.58
C GLU A 12 7.44 -7.52 11.49
N GLN A 13 7.69 -7.58 12.80
CA GLN A 13 6.70 -8.08 13.75
C GLN A 13 5.49 -7.15 13.85
N TRP A 14 5.71 -5.83 13.80
CA TRP A 14 4.64 -4.85 13.74
C TRP A 14 3.78 -4.99 12.49
N PHE A 15 4.40 -5.16 11.33
CA PHE A 15 3.67 -5.40 10.08
C PHE A 15 2.80 -6.65 10.17
N ARG A 16 3.34 -7.76 10.71
CA ARG A 16 2.58 -9.00 10.94
C ARG A 16 1.36 -8.77 11.83
N LEU A 17 1.56 -8.14 12.98
CA LEU A 17 0.47 -7.81 13.90
C LEU A 17 -0.59 -6.94 13.24
N GLN A 18 -0.20 -5.98 12.39
CA GLN A 18 -1.15 -5.15 11.65
C GLN A 18 -1.98 -5.95 10.65
N ILE A 19 -1.36 -6.85 9.91
CA ILE A 19 -2.08 -7.74 8.99
C ILE A 19 -3.04 -8.64 9.76
N ASP A 20 -2.60 -9.24 10.87
CA ASP A 20 -3.45 -10.09 11.71
C ASP A 20 -4.66 -9.30 12.23
N MET A 21 -4.47 -8.08 12.75
CA MET A 21 -5.56 -7.22 13.22
C MET A 21 -6.53 -6.84 12.10
N ILE A 22 -6.03 -6.49 10.91
CA ILE A 22 -6.88 -6.17 9.76
C ILE A 22 -7.71 -7.40 9.39
N MET A 23 -7.09 -8.57 9.28
CA MET A 23 -7.76 -9.80 8.87
C MET A 23 -8.76 -10.30 9.91
N GLU A 24 -8.46 -10.19 11.20
CA GLU A 24 -9.39 -10.47 12.30
C GLU A 24 -10.60 -9.54 12.23
N SER A 25 -10.41 -8.26 11.91
CA SER A 25 -11.50 -7.29 11.85
C SER A 25 -12.49 -7.52 10.70
N VAL A 26 -12.09 -8.29 9.67
CA VAL A 26 -12.91 -8.58 8.48
C VAL A 26 -13.24 -10.07 8.33
N CYS A 27 -12.91 -10.91 9.31
CA CYS A 27 -12.99 -12.37 9.17
C CYS A 27 -14.41 -12.90 8.90
N ASP A 28 -15.43 -12.25 9.46
CA ASP A 28 -16.85 -12.61 9.28
C ASP A 28 -17.54 -11.81 8.16
N LEU A 29 -16.77 -11.06 7.36
CA LEU A 29 -17.27 -10.23 6.27
C LEU A 29 -16.87 -10.80 4.91
N ASP A 30 -17.70 -10.57 3.89
CA ASP A 30 -17.35 -10.86 2.49
C ASP A 30 -16.44 -9.76 1.92
N THR A 31 -15.26 -9.61 2.52
CA THR A 31 -14.29 -8.56 2.21
C THR A 31 -12.98 -9.18 1.75
N THR A 32 -12.50 -8.74 0.57
CA THR A 32 -11.14 -9.00 0.12
C THR A 32 -10.24 -7.81 0.46
N VAL A 33 -9.17 -8.08 1.18
CA VAL A 33 -8.14 -7.10 1.54
C VAL A 33 -7.00 -7.18 0.53
N ILE A 34 -6.71 -6.05 -0.08
CA ILE A 34 -5.55 -5.87 -0.97
C ILE A 34 -4.59 -4.89 -0.31
N VAL A 35 -3.34 -5.28 -0.15
CA VAL A 35 -2.30 -4.41 0.42
C VAL A 35 -1.17 -4.23 -0.61
N ILE A 36 -0.73 -2.98 -0.77
CA ILE A 36 0.38 -2.58 -1.63
C ILE A 36 1.51 -1.98 -0.77
N PRO A 37 2.78 -2.20 -1.13
CA PRO A 37 3.92 -1.63 -0.40
C PRO A 37 4.06 -0.12 -0.62
N SER A 38 4.78 0.53 0.29
CA SER A 38 5.24 1.91 0.19
C SER A 38 6.74 2.03 0.41
N GLN A 39 7.35 3.07 -0.18
CA GLN A 39 8.76 3.41 0.09
C GLN A 39 8.98 3.84 1.54
N SER A 40 7.92 4.22 2.24
CA SER A 40 7.94 4.58 3.65
C SER A 40 7.88 3.37 4.60
N ASP A 41 7.68 2.15 4.08
CA ASP A 41 7.63 0.94 4.89
C ASP A 41 9.03 0.46 5.28
N VAL A 42 9.42 0.79 6.51
CA VAL A 42 10.75 0.45 7.06
C VAL A 42 11.05 -1.06 7.14
N HIS A 43 10.02 -1.91 7.19
CA HIS A 43 10.18 -3.37 7.23
C HIS A 43 10.40 -3.98 5.84
N HIS A 44 10.05 -3.25 4.77
CA HIS A 44 10.16 -3.77 3.41
C HIS A 44 11.62 -3.77 2.94
N PRO A 45 12.18 -4.92 2.50
CA PRO A 45 13.59 -5.00 2.13
C PRO A 45 13.95 -4.21 0.87
N PHE A 46 12.96 -3.87 0.04
CA PHE A 46 13.13 -3.09 -1.18
C PHE A 46 12.48 -1.70 -1.01
N CYS A 47 13.29 -0.65 -0.85
CA CYS A 47 12.84 0.73 -0.63
C CYS A 47 12.82 1.61 -1.90
N MET A 48 12.90 1.00 -3.09
CA MET A 48 12.96 1.72 -4.37
C MET A 48 11.77 1.37 -5.24
N TYR A 49 11.21 2.37 -5.92
CA TYR A 49 10.11 2.17 -6.88
C TYR A 49 10.66 1.67 -8.23
N PRO A 50 10.01 0.69 -8.89
CA PRO A 50 8.85 -0.07 -8.44
C PRO A 50 9.19 -1.09 -7.33
N GLN A 51 8.30 -1.28 -6.36
CA GLN A 51 8.49 -2.18 -5.23
C GLN A 51 7.75 -3.52 -5.45
N PRO A 52 8.41 -4.67 -5.19
CA PRO A 52 7.73 -5.95 -5.18
C PRO A 52 6.75 -6.04 -4.01
N ARG A 53 5.73 -6.90 -4.12
CA ARG A 53 4.78 -7.20 -3.04
C ARG A 53 5.49 -7.70 -1.77
N TYR A 54 4.81 -7.57 -0.62
CA TYR A 54 5.26 -8.17 0.64
C TYR A 54 5.39 -9.70 0.56
N GLU A 55 6.39 -10.24 1.27
CA GLU A 55 6.60 -11.67 1.47
C GLU A 55 6.20 -12.07 2.90
N LEU A 56 4.90 -12.29 3.10
CA LEU A 56 4.35 -12.69 4.39
C LEU A 56 3.50 -13.96 4.24
N ASN A 57 3.86 -15.03 4.95
CA ASN A 57 3.01 -16.21 5.08
C ASN A 57 1.85 -15.90 6.05
N HIS A 58 0.61 -15.98 5.54
CA HIS A 58 -0.61 -15.79 6.31
C HIS A 58 -1.70 -16.75 5.78
N GLU A 59 -2.56 -17.28 6.66
CA GLU A 59 -3.55 -18.32 6.29
C GLU A 59 -4.64 -17.87 5.30
N ALA A 60 -4.93 -16.57 5.30
CA ALA A 60 -5.85 -15.88 4.40
C ALA A 60 -5.24 -15.55 3.03
N LEU A 61 -3.91 -15.66 2.89
CA LEU A 61 -3.21 -15.27 1.67
C LEU A 61 -3.69 -16.11 0.48
N GLY A 62 -4.09 -15.43 -0.59
CA GLY A 62 -4.63 -16.06 -1.80
C GLY A 62 -6.11 -16.43 -1.72
N LYS A 63 -6.79 -16.17 -0.60
CA LYS A 63 -8.25 -16.33 -0.44
C LYS A 63 -8.93 -14.98 -0.42
N ASN A 64 -8.75 -14.25 0.69
CA ASN A 64 -9.33 -12.93 0.94
C ASN A 64 -8.27 -11.90 1.36
N LEU A 65 -6.98 -12.28 1.37
CA LEU A 65 -5.84 -11.37 1.50
C LEU A 65 -4.94 -11.50 0.27
N PHE A 66 -4.60 -10.39 -0.35
CA PHE A 66 -3.69 -10.33 -1.49
C PHE A 66 -2.66 -9.22 -1.33
N PHE A 67 -1.39 -9.55 -1.55
CA PHE A 67 -0.32 -8.57 -1.65
C PHE A 67 -0.01 -8.31 -3.13
N LEU A 68 -0.06 -7.04 -3.54
CA LEU A 68 0.28 -6.60 -4.88
C LEU A 68 1.57 -5.78 -4.86
N ASN A 69 2.15 -5.56 -6.05
CA ASN A 69 3.31 -4.68 -6.20
C ASN A 69 2.90 -3.20 -6.10
N ASP A 70 3.87 -2.30 -5.94
CA ASP A 70 3.71 -0.87 -6.18
C ASP A 70 4.59 -0.44 -7.38
N PRO A 71 4.00 0.01 -8.50
CA PRO A 71 2.58 0.18 -8.76
C PRO A 71 1.91 -1.16 -9.12
N SER A 72 0.58 -1.19 -9.07
CA SER A 72 -0.18 -2.34 -9.58
C SER A 72 -1.54 -1.95 -10.15
N THR A 73 -2.09 -2.84 -10.98
CA THR A 73 -3.47 -2.76 -11.46
C THR A 73 -4.22 -4.01 -11.01
N VAL A 74 -5.48 -3.82 -10.61
CA VAL A 74 -6.41 -4.91 -10.28
C VAL A 74 -7.69 -4.70 -11.05
N THR A 75 -8.19 -5.75 -11.71
CA THR A 75 -9.48 -5.72 -12.41
C THR A 75 -10.52 -6.43 -11.58
N LEU A 76 -11.52 -5.68 -11.12
CA LEU A 76 -12.67 -6.18 -10.38
C LEU A 76 -13.78 -6.56 -11.35
N ASN A 77 -14.28 -7.78 -11.19
CA ASN A 77 -15.42 -8.33 -11.94
C ASN A 77 -15.28 -8.16 -13.46
N GLU A 78 -14.07 -8.19 -14.02
CA GLU A 78 -13.79 -8.00 -15.46
C GLU A 78 -14.14 -6.62 -16.07
N HIS A 79 -14.76 -5.71 -15.31
CA HIS A 79 -15.29 -4.45 -15.86
C HIS A 79 -14.59 -3.20 -15.30
N VAL A 80 -14.06 -3.25 -14.08
CA VAL A 80 -13.48 -2.08 -13.41
C VAL A 80 -12.02 -2.35 -13.11
N THR A 81 -11.12 -1.65 -13.81
CA THR A 81 -9.68 -1.70 -13.52
C THR A 81 -9.30 -0.54 -12.62
N ILE A 82 -8.71 -0.86 -11.48
CA ILE A 82 -8.15 0.09 -10.52
C ILE A 82 -6.64 0.09 -10.69
N GLY A 83 -6.08 1.23 -11.05
CA GLY A 83 -4.64 1.49 -10.95
C GLY A 83 -4.32 2.04 -9.57
N SER A 84 -3.28 1.52 -8.94
CA SER A 84 -2.86 1.90 -7.60
C SER A 84 -1.36 2.13 -7.55
N THR A 85 -0.97 3.14 -6.77
CA THR A 85 0.41 3.37 -6.37
C THR A 85 0.44 4.05 -5.01
N SER A 86 1.50 3.78 -4.23
CA SER A 86 1.70 4.44 -2.94
C SER A 86 2.41 5.80 -3.07
N ILE A 87 2.99 6.10 -4.24
CA ILE A 87 3.72 7.35 -4.49
C ILE A 87 2.72 8.49 -4.71
N ASP A 88 2.97 9.63 -4.06
CA ASP A 88 2.21 10.87 -4.31
C ASP A 88 2.67 11.53 -5.62
N ILE A 89 2.35 10.88 -6.75
CA ILE A 89 2.70 11.33 -8.10
C ILE A 89 2.06 12.69 -8.38
N LEU A 90 0.87 12.95 -7.86
CA LEU A 90 0.17 14.21 -8.09
C LEU A 90 0.89 15.37 -7.41
N ALA A 91 1.36 15.21 -6.17
CA ALA A 91 2.16 16.24 -5.51
C ALA A 91 3.50 16.47 -6.23
N HIS A 92 4.19 15.39 -6.66
CA HIS A 92 5.43 15.52 -7.43
C HIS A 92 5.22 16.31 -8.73
N ILE A 93 4.17 15.99 -9.49
CA ILE A 93 3.84 16.71 -10.72
C ILE A 93 3.47 18.16 -10.40
N ALA A 94 2.56 18.39 -9.46
CA ALA A 94 2.08 19.72 -9.11
C ALA A 94 3.19 20.67 -8.63
N SER A 95 4.27 20.14 -8.05
CA SER A 95 5.41 20.94 -7.60
C SER A 95 6.27 21.49 -8.74
N GLU A 96 6.23 20.85 -9.92
CA GLU A 96 7.10 21.18 -11.07
C GLU A 96 6.29 21.57 -12.33
N GLU A 97 4.96 21.40 -12.32
CA GLU A 97 4.11 21.68 -13.46
C GLU A 97 4.07 23.19 -13.76
N VAL A 98 4.35 23.55 -15.01
CA VAL A 98 4.19 24.91 -15.53
C VAL A 98 2.96 24.96 -16.43
N VAL A 99 1.90 25.61 -15.96
CA VAL A 99 0.68 25.84 -16.74
C VAL A 99 0.69 27.24 -17.38
N LYS A 100 0.35 27.31 -18.68
CA LYS A 100 0.01 28.59 -19.33
C LYS A 100 -1.43 28.96 -18.99
N PHE A 101 -1.62 29.98 -18.15
CA PHE A 101 -2.91 30.61 -17.98
C PHE A 101 -3.22 31.47 -19.21
N VAL A 102 -4.07 30.98 -20.12
CA VAL A 102 -4.67 31.82 -21.15
C VAL A 102 -5.83 32.57 -20.50
N PHE A 103 -5.59 33.81 -20.11
CA PHE A 103 -6.70 34.73 -19.79
C PHE A 103 -7.41 35.06 -21.10
N LEU A 104 -8.63 34.53 -21.25
CA LEU A 104 -9.58 35.06 -22.23
C LEU A 104 -10.05 36.41 -21.69
N THR A 105 -9.40 37.49 -22.15
CA THR A 105 -9.94 38.86 -22.15
C THR A 105 -10.50 39.19 -23.51
#